data_AF-A0A959BVX3-F1
#
_entry.id   AF-A0A959BVX3-F1
#
_cell.length_a   1.000
_cell.length_b   1.000
_cell.length_c   1.000
_cell.angle_alpha   90.00
_cell.angle_beta   90.00
_cell.angle_gamma   90.00
#
_symmetry.space_group_name_H-M   'P 1'
#
loop_
_entity.id
_entity.type
_entity.pdbx_description
1 polymer ?
#
loop_
_entity_poly.entity_id
_entity_poly.type
_entity_poly.pdbx_seq_one_letter_code
_entity_poly.pdbx_strand_id
1 'polypeptide(L)'
;MASLIKKAIILIFMLGFFVVTAKYGLYLATAFSVPALLLWAFLHRYIEKWEFRELLKQYAVMIDNIYEHSQFPGDREVRSRARRHRELLRESGNPERITVHELYFQDGEHCNESWEEFERRIEAFRMEDRRKHHKKISEESRDWYIDHALKQH
;
A
#
# COMPACT_ATOMS: atom_id res chain seq x y z
N MET A 1 1.79 9.04 8.65
CA MET A 1 0.86 9.97 9.35
C MET A 1 -0.03 9.23 10.37
N ALA A 2 -0.77 8.19 9.98
CA ALA A 2 -1.65 7.43 10.88
C ALA A 2 -0.95 6.77 12.09
N SER A 3 0.29 6.30 11.95
CA SER A 3 1.08 5.78 13.09
C SER A 3 1.32 6.83 14.19
N LEU A 4 1.56 8.09 13.83
CA LEU A 4 1.72 9.19 14.80
C LEU A 4 0.40 9.50 15.50
N ILE A 5 -0.71 9.51 14.76
CA ILE A 5 -2.06 9.71 15.31
C ILE A 5 -2.39 8.59 16.32
N LYS A 6 -2.15 7.32 15.97
CA LYS A 6 -2.36 6.18 16.88
C LYS A 6 -1.54 6.33 18.17
N LYS A 7 -0.26 6.71 18.07
CA LYS A 7 0.61 6.96 19.24
C LYS A 7 0.13 8.13 20.10
N ALA A 8 -0.32 9.23 19.49
CA ALA A 8 -0.84 10.38 20.22
C ALA A 8 -2.12 10.05 21.00
N ILE A 9 -3.03 9.28 20.40
CA ILE A 9 -4.26 8.82 21.05
C ILE A 9 -3.92 7.93 22.26
N ILE A 10 -2.98 6.99 22.12
CA ILE A 10 -2.52 6.14 23.24
C ILE A 10 -1.92 7.00 24.36
N LEU A 11 -1.11 8.00 24.01
CA LEU A 11 -0.50 8.89 25.00
C LEU A 11 -1.55 9.68 25.80
N ILE A 12 -2.55 10.26 25.12
CA ILE A 12 -3.66 10.97 25.74
C ILE A 12 -4.46 10.04 26.65
N PHE A 13 -4.67 8.80 26.21
CA PHE A 13 -5.37 7.78 26.99
C PHE A 13 -4.63 7.43 28.29
N MET A 14 -3.32 7.18 28.20
CA MET A 14 -2.48 6.88 29.35
C MET A 14 -2.44 8.07 30.32
N LEU A 15 -2.32 9.30 29.80
CA LEU A 15 -2.35 10.51 30.62
C LEU A 15 -3.71 10.68 31.33
N GLY A 16 -4.81 10.48 30.61
CA GLY A 16 -6.16 10.52 31.17
C GLY A 16 -6.38 9.49 32.27
N PHE A 17 -5.94 8.24 32.04
CA PHE A 17 -5.98 7.18 33.05
C PHE A 17 -5.17 7.54 34.30
N PHE A 18 -3.96 8.09 34.12
CA PHE A 18 -3.11 8.50 35.24
C PHE A 18 -3.76 9.62 36.06
N VAL A 19 -4.32 10.65 35.41
CA VAL A 19 -4.99 11.77 36.09
C VAL A 19 -6.25 11.31 36.83
N VAL A 20 -7.06 10.43 36.22
CA VAL A 20 -8.27 9.88 36.87
C VAL A 20 -7.89 9.02 38.08
N THR A 21 -6.87 8.18 37.95
CA THR A 21 -6.37 7.34 39.05
C THR A 21 -5.85 8.19 40.21
N ALA A 22 -5.08 9.26 39.90
CA ALA A 22 -4.52 10.15 40.91
C ALA A 22 -5.58 10.96 41.68
N LYS A 23 -6.68 11.37 41.01
CA LYS A 23 -7.72 12.21 41.63
C LYS A 23 -8.85 11.41 42.30
N TYR A 24 -9.23 10.29 41.72
CA TYR A 24 -10.48 9.58 42.05
C TYR A 24 -10.27 8.13 42.46
N GLY A 25 -9.02 7.65 42.46
CA GLY A 25 -8.67 6.29 42.81
C GLY A 25 -8.98 5.26 41.73
N LEU A 26 -8.63 4.00 42.01
CA LEU A 26 -8.64 2.92 41.03
C LEU A 26 -10.03 2.56 40.51
N TYR A 27 -11.06 2.66 41.35
CA TYR A 27 -12.45 2.29 40.99
C TYR A 27 -13.05 3.18 39.88
N LEU A 28 -12.75 4.48 39.91
CA LEU A 28 -13.21 5.39 38.85
C LEU A 28 -12.32 5.30 37.61
N ALA A 29 -11.04 4.92 37.76
CA ALA A 29 -10.15 4.65 36.64
C ALA A 29 -10.58 3.41 35.82
N THR A 30 -11.06 2.36 36.48
CA THR A 30 -11.61 1.17 35.80
C THR A 30 -12.92 1.48 35.08
N ALA A 31 -13.80 2.28 35.71
CA ALA A 31 -15.02 2.77 35.05
C ALA A 31 -14.72 3.65 33.82
N PHE A 32 -13.65 4.44 33.87
CA PHE A 32 -13.19 5.26 32.73
C PHE A 32 -12.59 4.42 31.59
N SER A 33 -11.91 3.32 31.89
CA SER A 33 -11.20 2.53 30.88
C SER A 33 -12.12 1.73 29.97
N VAL A 34 -13.31 1.31 30.43
CA VAL A 34 -14.27 0.55 29.60
C VAL A 34 -14.82 1.37 28.41
N PRO A 35 -15.41 2.57 28.61
CA PRO A 35 -15.84 3.43 27.50
C PRO A 35 -14.68 3.80 26.58
N ALA A 36 -13.51 3.98 27.17
CA ALA A 36 -12.35 4.45 26.46
C ALA A 36 -11.76 3.32 25.56
N LEU A 37 -11.78 2.06 26.01
CA LEU A 37 -11.46 0.90 25.16
C LEU A 37 -12.44 0.74 23.99
N LEU A 38 -13.73 0.97 24.22
CA LEU A 38 -14.74 0.95 23.16
C LEU A 38 -14.48 2.07 22.14
N LEU A 39 -14.19 3.27 22.62
CA LEU A 39 -13.82 4.40 21.77
C LEU A 39 -12.56 4.10 20.96
N TRP A 40 -11.54 3.47 21.57
CA TRP A 40 -10.33 3.03 20.88
C TRP A 40 -10.64 2.03 19.77
N ALA A 41 -11.43 0.99 20.05
CA ALA A 41 -11.80 -0.02 19.05
C ALA A 41 -12.56 0.60 17.87
N PHE A 42 -13.46 1.55 18.14
CA PHE A 42 -14.17 2.31 17.11
C PHE A 42 -13.22 3.17 16.27
N LEU A 43 -12.35 3.95 16.92
CA LEU A 43 -11.35 4.80 16.25
C LEU A 43 -10.38 3.97 15.41
N HIS A 44 -9.94 2.81 15.91
CA HIS A 44 -9.04 1.93 15.19
C HIS A 44 -9.65 1.47 13.87
N ARG A 45 -10.88 0.96 13.90
CA ARG A 45 -11.62 0.54 12.71
C ARG A 45 -11.86 1.69 11.74
N TYR A 46 -12.12 2.88 12.27
CA TYR A 46 -12.31 4.07 11.44
C TYR A 46 -11.02 4.47 10.73
N ILE A 47 -9.89 4.49 11.44
CA ILE A 47 -8.58 4.79 10.87
C ILE A 47 -8.21 3.77 9.81
N GLU A 48 -8.40 2.47 10.06
CA GLU A 48 -8.13 1.43 9.07
C GLU A 48 -8.93 1.62 7.78
N LYS A 49 -10.24 1.90 7.90
CA LYS A 49 -11.08 2.20 6.74
C LYS A 49 -10.62 3.44 5.99
N TRP A 50 -10.17 4.46 6.72
CA TRP A 50 -9.66 5.68 6.11
C TRP A 50 -8.33 5.42 5.37
N GLU A 51 -7.38 4.72 6.00
CA GLU A 51 -6.12 4.29 5.38
C GLU A 51 -6.38 3.46 4.11
N PHE A 52 -7.35 2.55 4.17
CA PHE A 52 -7.74 1.74 3.02
C PHE A 52 -8.32 2.58 1.87
N ARG A 53 -9.17 3.56 2.17
CA ARG A 53 -9.71 4.48 1.16
C ARG A 53 -8.61 5.32 0.51
N GLU A 54 -7.66 5.84 1.29
CA GLU A 54 -6.52 6.57 0.74
C GLU A 54 -5.64 5.67 -0.14
N LEU A 55 -5.42 4.41 0.27
CA LEU A 55 -4.73 3.43 -0.56
C LEU A 55 -5.46 3.21 -1.90
N LEU A 56 -6.78 3.01 -1.88
CA LEU A 56 -7.55 2.84 -3.11
C LEU A 56 -7.50 4.07 -4.02
N LYS A 57 -7.50 5.28 -3.47
CA LYS A 57 -7.31 6.51 -4.26
C LYS A 57 -5.95 6.53 -4.95
N GLN A 58 -4.88 6.15 -4.24
CA GLN A 58 -3.54 6.04 -4.84
C GLN A 58 -3.53 5.04 -6.00
N TYR A 59 -4.20 3.90 -5.84
CA TYR A 59 -4.32 2.89 -6.89
C TYR A 59 -5.20 3.33 -8.06
N ALA A 60 -6.16 4.23 -7.84
CA ALA A 60 -7.02 4.75 -8.90
C ALA A 60 -6.31 5.77 -9.80
N VAL A 61 -5.31 6.49 -9.28
CA VAL A 61 -4.54 7.50 -10.02
C VAL A 61 -3.18 7.01 -10.50
N MET A 62 -2.85 5.76 -10.21
CA MET A 62 -1.58 5.16 -10.62
C MET A 62 -1.54 5.03 -12.15
N ILE A 63 -0.36 5.28 -12.72
CA ILE A 63 -0.14 5.27 -14.17
C ILE A 63 0.83 4.15 -14.53
N ASP A 64 1.81 3.92 -13.68
CA ASP A 64 2.81 2.90 -13.90
C ASP A 64 2.27 1.50 -13.58
N ASN A 65 2.68 0.53 -14.39
CA ASN A 65 2.49 -0.89 -14.10
C ASN A 65 3.27 -1.29 -12.84
N ILE A 66 2.77 -2.32 -12.16
CA ILE A 66 3.36 -2.81 -10.91
C ILE A 66 4.25 -4.00 -11.25
N TYR A 67 5.52 -3.93 -10.86
CA TYR A 67 6.52 -4.97 -11.09
C TYR A 67 6.92 -5.60 -9.75
N GLU A 68 6.36 -6.76 -9.45
CA GLU A 68 6.71 -7.54 -8.27
C GLU A 68 7.82 -8.53 -8.63
N HIS A 69 8.97 -8.39 -7.98
CA HIS A 69 10.10 -9.31 -8.09
C HIS A 69 10.60 -9.75 -6.72
N SER A 70 11.39 -10.82 -6.66
CA SER A 70 12.14 -11.19 -5.47
C SER A 70 13.63 -11.20 -5.70
N GLN A 71 14.37 -10.90 -4.64
CA GLN A 71 15.82 -11.03 -4.57
C GLN A 71 16.26 -12.45 -4.22
N PHE A 72 15.33 -13.31 -3.80
CA PHE A 72 15.66 -14.66 -3.34
C PHE A 72 15.15 -15.72 -4.32
N PRO A 73 16.00 -16.68 -4.71
CA PRO A 73 15.57 -17.82 -5.52
C PRO A 73 14.48 -18.60 -4.77
N GLY A 74 13.34 -18.82 -5.44
CA GLY A 74 12.23 -19.60 -4.89
C GLY A 74 11.28 -18.86 -3.95
N ASP A 75 11.32 -17.53 -3.89
CA ASP A 75 10.35 -16.74 -3.11
C ASP A 75 8.91 -16.93 -3.64
N ARG A 76 8.11 -17.65 -2.85
CA ARG A 76 6.69 -17.90 -3.15
C ARG A 76 5.80 -16.70 -2.85
N GLU A 77 6.31 -15.67 -2.18
CA GLU A 77 5.55 -14.49 -1.80
C GLU A 77 5.38 -13.46 -2.92
N VAL A 78 6.18 -13.52 -3.99
CA VAL A 78 5.98 -12.65 -5.19
C VAL A 78 4.55 -12.77 -5.69
N ARG A 79 4.03 -14.01 -5.74
CA ARG A 79 2.67 -14.29 -6.19
C ARG A 79 1.62 -13.74 -5.23
N SER A 80 1.87 -13.82 -3.92
CA SER A 80 0.91 -13.32 -2.92
C SER A 80 0.86 -11.80 -2.90
N ARG A 81 2.02 -11.12 -3.01
CA ARG A 81 2.13 -9.67 -3.18
C ARG A 81 1.44 -9.21 -4.46
N ALA A 82 1.76 -9.83 -5.59
CA ALA A 82 1.14 -9.51 -6.88
C ALA A 82 -0.39 -9.72 -6.87
N ARG A 83 -0.87 -10.80 -6.24
CA ARG A 83 -2.31 -11.02 -6.05
C ARG A 83 -2.96 -9.89 -5.25
N ARG A 84 -2.33 -9.44 -4.17
CA ARG A 84 -2.82 -8.32 -3.37
C ARG A 84 -2.90 -7.03 -4.19
N HIS A 85 -1.91 -6.74 -5.02
CA HIS A 85 -1.94 -5.60 -5.94
C HIS A 85 -3.10 -5.70 -6.94
N ARG A 86 -3.35 -6.88 -7.52
CA ARG A 86 -4.49 -7.09 -8.43
C ARG A 86 -5.84 -6.90 -7.74
N GLU A 87 -5.97 -7.35 -6.49
CA GLU A 87 -7.18 -7.15 -5.70
C GLU A 87 -7.41 -5.65 -5.42
N LEU A 88 -6.36 -4.90 -5.03
CA LEU A 88 -6.46 -3.46 -4.82
C LEU A 88 -6.79 -2.68 -6.11
N LEU A 89 -6.19 -3.05 -7.24
CA LEU A 89 -6.53 -2.47 -8.54
C LEU A 89 -7.99 -2.76 -8.92
N ARG A 90 -8.47 -3.98 -8.68
CA ARG A 90 -9.87 -4.35 -8.92
C ARG A 90 -10.82 -3.52 -8.06
N GLU A 91 -10.48 -3.32 -6.78
CA GLU A 91 -11.30 -2.53 -5.86
C GLU A 91 -11.23 -1.02 -6.14
N SER A 92 -10.12 -0.51 -6.68
CA SER A 92 -9.99 0.89 -7.10
C SER A 92 -10.71 1.20 -8.41
N GLY A 93 -11.10 0.18 -9.17
CA GLY A 93 -11.76 0.29 -10.47
C GLY A 93 -10.80 0.22 -11.67
N ASN A 94 -9.48 0.27 -11.45
CA ASN A 94 -8.41 0.18 -12.45
C ASN A 94 -8.73 0.92 -13.78
N PRO A 95 -8.95 2.24 -13.76
CA PRO A 95 -9.37 2.99 -14.94
C PRO A 95 -8.36 2.86 -16.11
N GLU A 96 -7.06 2.88 -15.78
CA GLU A 96 -5.98 2.86 -16.77
C GLU A 96 -5.51 1.46 -17.18
N ARG A 97 -6.20 0.40 -16.73
CA ARG A 97 -5.87 -0.99 -17.06
C ARG A 97 -4.43 -1.37 -16.71
N ILE A 98 -3.98 -0.90 -15.55
CA ILE A 98 -2.67 -1.19 -14.98
C ILE A 98 -2.52 -2.70 -14.83
N THR A 99 -1.39 -3.23 -15.27
CA THR A 99 -1.03 -4.65 -15.17
C THR A 99 -0.02 -4.88 -14.05
N VAL A 100 -0.14 -6.05 -13.41
CA VAL A 100 0.79 -6.50 -12.37
C VAL A 100 1.63 -7.64 -12.94
N HIS A 101 2.92 -7.36 -13.10
CA HIS A 101 3.90 -8.31 -13.61
C HIS A 101 4.60 -9.01 -12.45
N GLU A 102 4.57 -10.34 -12.48
CA GLU A 102 5.33 -11.20 -11.57
C GLU A 102 6.63 -11.59 -12.26
N LEU A 103 7.76 -11.16 -11.72
CA LEU A 103 9.09 -11.41 -12.29
C LEU A 103 9.89 -12.31 -11.34
N TYR A 104 10.15 -13.53 -11.77
CA TYR A 104 10.87 -14.52 -10.98
C TYR A 104 12.35 -14.59 -11.38
N PHE A 105 13.21 -14.63 -10.35
CA PHE A 105 14.62 -14.93 -10.52
C PHE A 105 14.77 -16.40 -10.91
N GLN A 106 15.50 -16.67 -11.99
CA GLN A 106 15.71 -18.01 -12.54
C GLN A 106 14.41 -18.75 -12.88
N ASP A 107 13.52 -18.06 -13.60
CA ASP A 107 12.34 -18.69 -14.20
C ASP A 107 12.76 -19.69 -15.30
N GLY A 108 11.89 -20.61 -15.71
CA GLY A 108 12.23 -21.76 -16.58
C GLY A 108 12.89 -21.42 -17.93
N GLU A 109 12.76 -20.19 -18.43
CA GLU A 109 13.49 -19.72 -19.63
C GLU A 109 14.90 -19.18 -19.32
N HIS A 110 15.16 -18.85 -18.06
CA HIS A 110 16.35 -18.17 -17.53
C HIS A 110 16.99 -18.93 -16.36
N CYS A 111 17.01 -20.27 -16.43
CA CYS A 111 17.42 -21.16 -15.32
C CYS A 111 18.81 -20.87 -14.76
N ASN A 112 19.73 -20.39 -15.59
CA ASN A 112 21.14 -20.17 -15.25
C ASN A 112 21.50 -18.68 -15.19
N GLU A 113 20.50 -17.80 -15.09
CA GLU A 113 20.71 -16.35 -15.02
C GLU A 113 21.41 -15.97 -13.71
N SER A 114 22.42 -15.10 -13.83
CA SER A 114 23.06 -14.46 -12.67
C SER A 114 22.20 -13.31 -12.13
N TRP A 115 22.42 -12.92 -10.88
CA TRP A 115 21.67 -11.81 -10.27
C TRP A 115 21.80 -10.49 -11.07
N GLU A 116 22.99 -10.17 -11.56
CA GLU A 116 23.24 -8.96 -12.36
C GLU A 116 22.58 -9.00 -13.75
N GLU A 117 22.42 -10.20 -14.33
CA GLU A 117 21.69 -10.37 -15.58
C GLU A 117 20.18 -10.22 -15.36
N PHE A 118 19.67 -10.75 -14.24
CA PHE A 118 18.28 -10.60 -13.84
C PHE A 118 17.90 -9.15 -13.59
N GLU A 119 18.72 -8.39 -12.86
CA GLU A 119 18.49 -6.95 -12.64
C GLU A 119 18.45 -6.19 -13.97
N ARG A 120 19.39 -6.48 -14.88
CA ARG A 120 19.40 -5.88 -16.22
C ARG A 120 18.16 -6.24 -17.03
N ARG A 121 17.72 -7.50 -16.97
CA ARG A 121 16.50 -7.98 -17.66
C ARG A 121 15.25 -7.29 -17.14
N ILE A 122 15.10 -7.20 -15.82
CA ILE A 122 13.95 -6.52 -15.20
C ILE A 122 13.94 -5.04 -15.57
N GLU A 123 15.08 -4.37 -15.49
CA GLU A 123 15.15 -2.94 -15.79
C GLU A 123 14.85 -2.68 -17.27
N ALA A 124 15.39 -3.50 -18.17
CA ALA A 124 15.07 -3.44 -19.60
C ALA A 124 13.57 -3.69 -19.87
N PHE A 125 12.99 -4.72 -19.22
CA PHE A 125 11.57 -5.02 -19.33
C PHE A 125 10.70 -3.87 -18.82
N ARG A 126 11.01 -3.35 -17.63
CA ARG A 126 10.31 -2.23 -16.99
C ARG A 126 10.32 -0.99 -17.86
N MET A 127 11.47 -0.62 -18.40
CA MET A 127 11.60 0.56 -19.25
C MET A 127 10.80 0.42 -20.54
N GLU A 128 10.86 -0.74 -21.20
CA GLU A 128 10.13 -0.96 -22.44
C GLU A 128 8.62 -1.05 -22.23
N ASP A 129 8.18 -1.77 -21.19
CA ASP A 129 6.76 -1.91 -20.86
C ASP A 129 6.16 -0.57 -20.42
N ARG A 130 6.85 0.18 -19.56
CA ARG A 130 6.48 1.55 -19.19
C ARG A 130 6.32 2.44 -20.41
N ARG A 131 7.28 2.42 -21.33
CA ARG A 131 7.23 3.20 -22.57
C ARG A 131 6.00 2.85 -23.41
N LYS A 132 5.69 1.57 -23.58
CA LYS A 132 4.50 1.11 -24.32
C LYS A 132 3.21 1.51 -23.61
N HIS A 133 3.15 1.36 -22.30
CA HIS A 133 1.98 1.66 -21.51
C HIS A 133 1.66 3.16 -21.51
N HIS A 134 2.67 4.00 -21.26
CA HIS A 134 2.53 5.45 -21.32
C HIS A 134 2.11 5.92 -22.71
N LYS A 135 2.69 5.34 -23.77
CA LYS A 135 2.27 5.64 -25.15
C LYS A 135 0.79 5.32 -25.33
N LYS A 136 0.34 4.14 -24.91
CA LYS A 136 -1.06 3.72 -25.00
C LYS A 136 -1.99 4.66 -24.22
N ILE A 137 -1.69 4.97 -22.96
CA ILE A 137 -2.53 5.87 -22.15
C ILE A 137 -2.55 7.27 -22.77
N SER A 138 -1.42 7.76 -23.29
CA SER A 138 -1.36 9.07 -23.94
C SER A 138 -2.20 9.15 -25.23
N GLU A 139 -2.38 8.02 -25.92
CA GLU A 139 -3.21 7.92 -27.13
C GLU A 139 -4.69 7.73 -26.81
N GLU A 140 -5.02 6.93 -25.78
CA GLU A 140 -6.41 6.59 -25.41
C GLU A 140 -7.06 7.65 -24.48
N SER A 141 -6.28 8.28 -23.60
CA SER A 141 -6.75 9.14 -22.50
C SER A 141 -5.84 10.36 -22.29
N ARG A 142 -5.55 11.11 -23.36
CA ARG A 142 -4.54 12.20 -23.38
C ARG A 142 -4.71 13.25 -22.28
N ASP A 143 -5.91 13.78 -22.08
CA ASP A 143 -6.15 14.85 -21.11
C ASP A 143 -5.95 14.36 -19.68
N TRP A 144 -6.44 13.15 -19.37
CA TRP A 144 -6.21 12.49 -18.08
C TRP A 144 -4.73 12.23 -17.84
N TYR A 145 -4.01 11.74 -18.87
CA TYR A 145 -2.57 11.48 -18.81
C TYR A 145 -1.77 12.75 -18.49
N ILE A 146 -2.08 13.87 -19.15
CA ILE A 146 -1.41 15.15 -18.88
C ILE A 146 -1.68 15.61 -17.44
N ASP A 147 -2.92 15.46 -16.96
CA ASP A 147 -3.32 15.90 -15.61
C ASP A 147 -2.72 15.08 -14.47
N HIS A 148 -2.33 13.82 -14.72
CA HIS A 148 -1.86 12.90 -13.67
C HIS A 148 -0.39 12.51 -13.82
N ALA A 149 0.12 12.33 -15.04
CA ALA A 149 1.51 11.93 -15.28
C ALA A 149 2.51 13.02 -14.90
N LEU A 150 2.16 14.28 -15.13
CA LEU A 150 3.01 15.42 -14.78
C LEU A 150 3.04 15.73 -13.27
N LYS A 151 2.11 15.16 -12.48
CA LYS A 151 2.00 15.39 -11.03
C LYS A 151 2.66 14.29 -10.19
N GLN A 152 3.12 13.20 -10.81
CA GLN A 152 3.80 12.09 -10.13
C GLN A 152 5.33 12.28 -10.02
N HIS A 153 5.87 13.41 -10.51
CA HIS A 153 7.29 13.78 -10.44
C HIS A 153 7.52 15.08 -9.66
#